data_AF-A0A965HZZ9-F1
#
_entry.id   AF-A0A965HZZ9-F1
#
_cell.length_a   1.000
_cell.length_b   1.000
_cell.length_c   1.000
_cell.angle_alpha   90.00
_cell.angle_beta   90.00
_cell.angle_gamma   90.00
#
_symmetry.space_group_name_H-M   'P 1'
#
loop_
_entity.id
_entity.type
_entity.pdbx_description
1 polymer ?
#
loop_
_entity_poly.entity_id
_entity_poly.type
_entity_poly.pdbx_seq_one_letter_code
_entity_poly.pdbx_strand_id
1 'polypeptide(L)'
;MRHGNSLRKLNRTHSHRKAMFANMAASLIKHEQIKTTLPKAKELRPIVERLVTLSKRGDLHARRLVASRLQDKDMTKKLFDILGPRYQERQGGYIRIMKAGFRYGDNAPMAVIEFVERDVEAKGQDSGAIEVLADNEA
;
A
#
# COMPACT_ATOMS: atom_id res chain seq x y z
N MET A 1 -7.45 16.48 25.10
CA MET A 1 -8.50 16.19 24.08
C MET A 1 -7.87 16.11 22.68
N ARG A 2 -8.51 15.48 21.69
CA ARG A 2 -7.99 15.33 20.30
C ARG A 2 -8.88 16.01 19.24
N HIS A 3 -9.42 17.19 19.53
CA HIS A 3 -10.26 17.92 18.57
C HIS A 3 -9.46 18.34 17.33
N GLY A 4 -10.02 18.13 16.12
CA GLY A 4 -9.37 18.47 14.85
C GLY A 4 -8.19 17.58 14.44
N ASN A 5 -7.75 16.66 15.29
CA ASN A 5 -6.60 15.80 15.00
C ASN A 5 -7.00 14.63 14.11
N SER A 6 -6.41 14.57 12.92
CA SER A 6 -6.50 13.44 12.00
C SER A 6 -5.34 12.45 12.22
N LEU A 7 -5.49 11.24 11.67
CA LEU A 7 -4.48 10.18 11.63
C LEU A 7 -4.18 9.48 12.98
N ARG A 8 -3.74 8.23 12.89
CA ARG A 8 -3.39 7.40 14.05
C ARG A 8 -1.92 7.54 14.42
N LYS A 9 -1.63 7.59 15.74
CA LYS A 9 -0.23 7.57 16.26
C LYS A 9 0.43 6.19 16.16
N LEU A 10 -0.34 5.11 16.06
CA LEU A 10 0.14 3.71 15.94
C LEU A 10 1.22 3.31 16.97
N ASN A 11 1.22 3.94 18.14
CA ASN A 11 2.23 3.78 19.19
C ASN A 11 3.68 3.87 18.66
N ARG A 12 3.92 4.79 17.72
CA ARG A 12 5.21 5.02 17.06
C ARG A 12 5.54 6.50 16.99
N THR A 13 6.83 6.82 16.95
CA THR A 13 7.34 8.17 16.66
C THR A 13 7.01 8.60 15.23
N HIS A 14 7.11 9.90 14.94
CA HIS A 14 6.84 10.42 13.60
C HIS A 14 7.80 9.85 12.53
N SER A 15 9.10 9.80 12.83
CA SER A 15 10.13 9.26 11.95
C SER A 15 9.87 7.79 11.60
N HIS A 16 9.58 6.97 12.59
CA HIS A 16 9.26 5.55 12.38
C HIS A 16 7.98 5.41 11.54
N ARG A 17 6.90 6.17 11.83
CA ARG A 17 5.69 6.10 10.99
C ARG A 17 5.97 6.46 9.53
N LYS A 18 6.76 7.52 9.28
CA LYS A 18 7.13 7.93 7.93
C LYS A 18 7.84 6.79 7.17
N ALA A 19 8.88 6.20 7.77
CA ALA A 19 9.62 5.09 7.18
C ALA A 19 8.74 3.84 6.98
N MET A 20 7.94 3.47 7.98
CA MET A 20 7.04 2.32 7.92
C MET A 20 6.03 2.46 6.78
N PHE A 21 5.43 3.64 6.60
CA PHE A 21 4.48 3.86 5.51
C PHE A 21 5.14 3.95 4.14
N ALA A 22 6.36 4.48 4.04
CA ALA A 22 7.13 4.45 2.79
C ALA A 22 7.37 3.00 2.36
N ASN A 23 7.86 2.15 3.27
CA ASN A 23 8.10 0.73 3.00
C ASN A 23 6.81 -0.03 2.65
N MET A 24 5.73 0.19 3.40
CA MET A 24 4.44 -0.46 3.10
C MET A 24 3.85 0.01 1.76
N ALA A 25 4.01 1.29 1.40
CA ALA A 25 3.58 1.79 0.10
C ALA A 25 4.40 1.17 -1.04
N ALA A 26 5.72 1.06 -0.89
CA ALA A 26 6.59 0.37 -1.84
C ALA A 26 6.20 -1.11 -1.98
N SER A 27 5.97 -1.82 -0.87
CA SER A 27 5.51 -3.21 -0.88
C SER A 27 4.15 -3.38 -1.56
N LEU A 28 3.21 -2.45 -1.32
CA LEU A 28 1.90 -2.49 -1.97
C LEU A 28 2.01 -2.22 -3.48
N ILE A 29 2.86 -1.28 -3.91
CA ILE A 29 3.12 -1.04 -5.35
C ILE A 29 3.78 -2.27 -5.99
N LYS A 30 4.72 -2.90 -5.29
CA LYS A 30 5.40 -4.10 -5.77
C LYS A 30 4.43 -5.25 -5.99
N HIS A 31 3.74 -5.66 -4.93
CA HIS A 31 2.97 -6.90 -4.92
C HIS A 31 1.49 -6.73 -5.26
N GLU A 32 1.03 -5.48 -5.38
CA GLU A 32 -0.36 -5.06 -5.65
C GLU A 32 -1.42 -5.52 -4.64
N GLN A 33 -1.04 -6.37 -3.68
CA GLN A 33 -1.81 -6.82 -2.54
C GLN A 33 -0.87 -7.12 -1.37
N ILE A 34 -1.17 -6.60 -0.18
CA ILE A 34 -0.48 -6.96 1.07
C ILE A 34 -1.47 -7.22 2.20
N LYS A 35 -1.07 -8.04 3.18
CA LYS A 35 -1.83 -8.31 4.41
C LYS A 35 -1.18 -7.56 5.57
N THR A 36 -1.96 -6.76 6.29
CA THR A 36 -1.47 -5.97 7.44
C THR A 36 -2.57 -5.80 8.49
N THR A 37 -2.31 -5.05 9.56
CA THR A 37 -3.36 -4.75 10.55
C THR A 37 -4.33 -3.71 10.01
N LEU A 38 -5.61 -3.84 10.35
CA LEU A 38 -6.68 -2.96 9.88
C LEU A 38 -6.39 -1.46 10.13
N PRO A 39 -5.85 -1.03 11.29
CA PRO A 39 -5.47 0.36 11.49
C PRO A 39 -4.38 0.83 10.52
N LYS A 40 -3.36 0.00 10.24
CA LYS A 40 -2.28 0.34 9.30
C LYS A 40 -2.81 0.45 7.87
N ALA A 41 -3.67 -0.48 7.44
CA ALA A 41 -4.29 -0.44 6.11
C ALA A 41 -5.09 0.86 5.89
N LYS A 42 -5.90 1.26 6.89
CA LYS A 42 -6.70 2.49 6.82
C LYS A 42 -5.84 3.76 6.74
N GLU A 43 -4.70 3.80 7.43
CA GLU A 43 -3.77 4.94 7.34
C GLU A 43 -2.93 4.92 6.06
N LEU A 44 -2.67 3.74 5.49
CA LEU A 44 -1.91 3.61 4.24
C LEU A 44 -2.70 4.11 3.03
N ARG A 45 -4.03 3.94 3.01
CA ARG A 45 -4.91 4.35 1.90
C ARG A 45 -4.69 5.79 1.43
N PRO A 46 -4.79 6.85 2.26
CA PRO A 46 -4.60 8.22 1.79
C PRO A 46 -3.18 8.53 1.31
N ILE A 47 -2.18 7.74 1.74
CA ILE A 47 -0.79 7.90 1.28
C ILE A 47 -0.69 7.37 -0.14
N VAL A 48 -1.12 6.13 -0.37
CA VAL A 48 -0.99 5.45 -1.67
C VAL A 48 -1.91 6.06 -2.71
N GLU A 49 -3.14 6.44 -2.35
CA GLU A 49 -4.05 7.12 -3.30
C GLU A 49 -3.46 8.43 -3.83
N ARG A 50 -2.78 9.21 -2.97
CA ARG A 50 -2.09 10.44 -3.42
C ARG A 50 -0.91 10.14 -4.33
N LEU A 51 -0.20 9.03 -4.11
CA LEU A 51 0.90 8.61 -4.99
C LEU A 51 0.37 8.24 -6.38
N VAL A 52 -0.73 7.49 -6.46
CA VAL A 52 -1.37 7.17 -7.75
C VAL A 52 -1.88 8.42 -8.45
N THR A 53 -2.50 9.35 -7.72
CA THR A 53 -2.94 10.62 -8.31
C THR A 53 -1.77 11.43 -8.88
N LEU A 54 -0.61 11.43 -8.20
CA LEU A 54 0.59 12.08 -8.73
C LEU A 54 1.14 11.35 -9.97
N SER A 55 1.05 10.02 -10.01
CA SER A 55 1.56 9.26 -11.15
C SER A 55 0.75 9.46 -12.42
N LYS A 56 -0.58 9.63 -12.30
CA LYS A 56 -1.46 10.04 -13.40
C LYS A 56 -1.09 11.36 -14.06
N ARG A 57 -0.48 12.28 -13.31
CA ARG A 57 -0.02 13.58 -13.85
C ARG A 57 1.22 13.44 -14.73
N GLY A 58 2.08 12.47 -14.46
CA GLY A 58 3.22 12.11 -15.32
C GLY A 58 4.41 13.09 -15.37
N ASP A 59 4.32 14.29 -14.80
CA ASP A 59 5.36 15.31 -14.91
C ASP A 59 6.64 15.02 -14.11
N LEU A 60 7.75 15.64 -14.51
CA LEU A 60 9.05 15.49 -13.85
C LEU A 60 9.00 15.88 -12.36
N HIS A 61 8.21 16.90 -12.04
CA HIS A 61 8.01 17.34 -10.67
C HIS A 61 7.31 16.26 -9.81
N ALA A 62 6.25 15.62 -10.32
CA ALA A 62 5.60 14.50 -9.63
C ALA A 62 6.56 13.34 -9.45
N ARG A 63 7.34 12.98 -10.49
CA ARG A 63 8.33 11.89 -10.40
C ARG A 63 9.34 12.16 -9.27
N ARG A 64 9.87 13.38 -9.17
CA ARG A 64 10.79 13.79 -8.08
C ARG A 64 10.12 13.74 -6.71
N LEU A 65 8.88 14.23 -6.61
CA LEU A 65 8.12 14.23 -5.36
C LEU A 65 7.83 12.81 -4.86
N VAL A 66 7.42 11.90 -5.75
CA VAL A 66 7.18 10.49 -5.43
C VAL A 66 8.48 9.81 -5.02
N ALA A 67 9.56 9.99 -5.78
CA ALA A 67 10.87 9.41 -5.46
C ALA A 67 11.37 9.82 -4.07
N SER A 68 11.19 11.09 -3.68
CA SER A 68 11.55 11.56 -2.33
C SER A 68 10.72 10.94 -1.19
N ARG A 69 9.49 10.50 -1.49
CA ARG A 69 8.56 9.92 -0.51
C ARG A 69 8.70 8.41 -0.37
N LEU A 70 8.85 7.70 -1.49
CA LEU A 70 9.02 6.25 -1.52
C LEU A 70 10.48 5.83 -1.25
N GLN A 71 11.45 6.66 -1.65
CA GLN A 71 12.88 6.34 -1.60
C GLN A 71 13.26 5.05 -2.35
N ASP A 72 12.41 4.64 -3.29
CA ASP A 72 12.56 3.43 -4.12
C ASP A 72 12.35 3.81 -5.59
N LYS A 73 13.41 3.64 -6.40
CA LYS A 73 13.42 4.05 -7.80
C LYS A 73 12.57 3.11 -8.67
N ASP A 74 12.61 1.82 -8.40
CA ASP A 74 11.91 0.81 -9.20
C ASP A 74 10.41 0.87 -8.96
N MET A 75 10.01 1.04 -7.70
CA MET A 75 8.59 1.24 -7.36
C MET A 75 8.07 2.57 -7.86
N THR A 76 8.91 3.62 -7.85
CA THR A 76 8.54 4.89 -8.51
C THR A 76 8.33 4.66 -10.01
N LYS A 77 9.23 3.93 -10.68
CA LYS A 77 9.08 3.62 -12.11
C LYS A 77 7.79 2.83 -12.39
N LYS A 78 7.54 1.73 -11.66
CA LYS A 78 6.30 0.93 -11.78
C LYS A 78 5.04 1.78 -11.58
N LEU A 79 5.06 2.69 -10.61
CA LEU A 79 3.91 3.56 -10.32
C LEU A 79 3.56 4.49 -11.51
N PHE A 80 4.56 5.04 -12.21
CA PHE A 80 4.33 5.94 -13.35
C PHE A 80 4.11 5.20 -14.66
N ASP A 81 4.81 4.09 -14.89
CA ASP A 81 4.79 3.42 -16.18
C ASP A 81 3.62 2.42 -16.29
N ILE A 82 3.18 1.84 -15.16
CA ILE A 82 2.11 0.82 -15.12
C ILE A 82 0.86 1.36 -14.42
N LEU A 83 0.96 1.74 -13.14
CA LEU A 83 -0.23 2.06 -12.34
C LEU A 83 -0.89 3.40 -12.71
N GLY A 84 -0.10 4.40 -13.10
CA GLY A 84 -0.61 5.70 -13.55
C GLY A 84 -1.54 5.55 -14.76
N PRO A 85 -1.06 4.99 -15.89
CA PRO A 85 -1.88 4.72 -17.05
C PRO A 85 -3.08 3.82 -16.76
N ARG A 86 -2.90 2.76 -15.95
CA ARG A 86 -3.99 1.83 -15.57
C ARG A 86 -5.17 2.58 -14.93
N TYR A 87 -4.90 3.57 -14.08
CA TYR A 87 -5.93 4.31 -13.36
C TYR A 87 -6.27 5.67 -13.97
N GLN A 88 -5.93 5.93 -15.23
CA GLN A 88 -6.09 7.25 -15.84
C GLN A 88 -7.54 7.77 -15.81
N GLU A 89 -8.51 6.91 -16.12
CA GLU A 89 -9.93 7.26 -16.15
C GLU A 89 -10.60 7.27 -14.76
N ARG A 90 -9.99 6.61 -13.77
CA ARG A 90 -10.59 6.44 -12.44
C ARG A 90 -10.42 7.70 -11.57
N GLN A 91 -11.51 8.28 -11.09
CA GLN A 91 -11.51 9.46 -10.22
C GLN A 91 -11.40 9.08 -8.73
N GLY A 92 -10.22 8.59 -8.32
CA GLY A 92 -9.95 8.19 -6.94
C GLY A 92 -10.46 6.79 -6.57
N GLY A 93 -10.24 6.39 -5.30
CA GLY A 93 -10.64 5.07 -4.84
C GLY A 93 -9.88 3.92 -5.52
N TYR A 94 -8.56 4.06 -5.66
CA TYR A 94 -7.70 3.05 -6.31
C TYR A 94 -7.44 1.81 -5.44
N ILE A 95 -7.74 1.90 -4.15
CA ILE A 95 -7.40 0.92 -3.13
C ILE A 95 -8.66 0.33 -2.50
N ARG A 96 -8.68 -0.99 -2.34
CA ARG A 96 -9.68 -1.74 -1.58
C ARG A 96 -9.07 -2.25 -0.27
N ILE A 97 -9.85 -2.21 0.81
CA ILE A 97 -9.49 -2.80 2.10
C ILE A 97 -10.56 -3.82 2.48
N MET A 98 -10.14 -5.08 2.65
CA MET A 98 -11.00 -6.18 3.09
C MET A 98 -10.56 -6.65 4.47
N LYS A 99 -11.50 -6.84 5.40
CA LYS A 99 -11.19 -7.38 6.73
C LYS A 99 -10.76 -8.85 6.56
N ALA A 100 -9.74 -9.27 7.31
CA ALA A 100 -9.13 -10.58 7.18
C ALA A 100 -9.00 -11.30 8.54
N GLY A 101 -10.09 -11.25 9.32
CA GLY A 101 -10.16 -11.85 10.65
C GLY A 101 -9.20 -11.21 11.66
N PHE A 102 -8.77 -12.02 12.63
CA PHE A 102 -7.85 -11.63 13.69
C PHE A 102 -6.58 -12.48 13.62
N ARG A 103 -5.44 -11.87 13.98
CA ARG A 103 -4.16 -12.56 14.01
C ARG A 103 -4.05 -13.46 15.25
N TYR A 104 -3.56 -14.67 15.03
CA TYR A 104 -3.22 -15.60 16.11
C TYR A 104 -2.11 -15.03 17.01
N GLY A 105 -2.26 -15.19 18.32
CA GLY A 105 -1.29 -14.74 19.33
C GLY A 105 -1.62 -13.40 19.99
N ASP A 106 -1.97 -12.36 19.22
CA ASP A 106 -2.25 -11.02 19.77
C ASP A 106 -3.66 -10.49 19.45
N ASN A 107 -4.49 -11.30 18.77
CA ASN A 107 -5.85 -10.96 18.37
C ASN A 107 -5.94 -9.61 17.63
N ALA A 108 -4.89 -9.22 16.91
CA ALA A 108 -4.91 -7.95 16.16
C ALA A 108 -5.86 -8.08 14.96
N PRO A 109 -6.77 -7.11 14.74
CA PRO A 109 -7.65 -7.14 13.58
C PRO A 109 -6.83 -6.96 12.30
N MET A 110 -6.92 -7.93 11.40
CA MET A 110 -6.18 -7.96 10.15
C MET A 110 -7.02 -7.46 8.98
N ALA A 111 -6.34 -7.01 7.94
CA ALA A 111 -6.94 -6.59 6.69
C ALA A 111 -6.00 -6.88 5.52
N VAL A 112 -6.59 -7.26 4.39
CA VAL A 112 -5.94 -7.26 3.09
C VAL A 112 -6.18 -5.88 2.47
N ILE A 113 -5.11 -5.24 2.01
CA ILE A 113 -5.16 -4.00 1.25
C ILE A 113 -4.60 -4.26 -0.15
N GLU A 114 -5.33 -3.87 -1.17
CA GLU A 114 -5.02 -4.18 -2.57
C GLU A 114 -5.44 -3.05 -3.52
N PHE A 115 -4.85 -3.05 -4.71
CA PHE A 115 -5.35 -2.26 -5.82
C PHE A 115 -6.66 -2.85 -6.37
N VAL A 116 -7.58 -1.99 -6.81
CA VAL A 116 -8.91 -2.42 -7.31
C VAL A 116 -8.78 -3.29 -8.56
N GLU A 117 -7.90 -2.88 -9.49
CA GLU A 117 -7.56 -3.57 -10.73
C GLU A 117 -6.12 -4.09 -10.59
N ARG A 118 -5.89 -4.97 -9.62
CA ARG A 118 -4.57 -5.58 -9.39
C ARG A 118 -4.25 -6.64 -10.43
N ASP A 119 -2.97 -6.76 -10.73
CA ASP A 119 -2.40 -7.96 -11.32
C ASP A 119 -2.34 -9.06 -10.25
N VAL A 120 -2.81 -10.26 -10.60
CA VAL A 120 -2.84 -11.40 -9.67
C VAL A 120 -1.45 -12.02 -9.50
N GLU A 121 -0.64 -11.98 -10.54
CA GLU A 121 0.71 -12.56 -10.57
C GLU A 121 1.72 -11.69 -9.84
N ALA A 122 1.41 -10.42 -9.61
CA ALA A 122 2.25 -9.51 -8.82
C ALA A 122 2.41 -9.95 -7.36
N LYS A 123 1.44 -10.71 -6.83
CA LYS A 123 1.45 -11.14 -5.44
C LYS A 123 2.64 -12.08 -5.17
N GLY A 124 3.51 -11.67 -4.27
CA GLY A 124 4.64 -12.49 -3.84
C GLY A 124 5.87 -12.45 -4.76
N GLN A 125 5.89 -11.59 -5.78
CA GLN A 125 7.06 -11.41 -6.66
C GLN A 125 8.32 -11.01 -5.87
N ASP A 126 9.37 -11.83 -5.95
CA ASP A 126 10.66 -11.70 -5.24
C ASP A 126 10.54 -11.47 -3.72
N SER A 127 9.42 -11.87 -3.10
CA SER A 127 9.44 -12.14 -1.66
C SER A 127 10.06 -13.51 -1.44
N GLY A 128 10.77 -13.69 -0.32
CA GLY A 128 11.46 -14.95 0.03
C GLY A 128 10.51 -16.16 0.15
N ALA A 129 10.96 -17.22 0.83
CA ALA A 129 10.28 -18.53 0.86
C ALA A 129 8.75 -18.47 0.73
N ILE A 130 8.23 -18.99 -0.38
CA ILE A 130 6.81 -19.07 -0.65
C ILE A 130 6.25 -20.15 0.27
N GLU A 131 5.48 -19.76 1.28
CA GLU A 131 4.59 -20.70 1.95
C GLU A 131 3.50 -21.08 0.94
N VAL A 132 3.71 -22.23 0.28
CA VAL A 132 2.66 -22.88 -0.49
C VAL A 132 1.61 -23.29 0.54
N LEU A 133 0.48 -22.56 0.56
CA LEU A 133 -0.69 -23.03 1.27
C LEU A 133 -1.09 -24.33 0.59
N ALA A 134 -0.92 -25.46 1.29
CA ALA A 134 -1.57 -26.69 0.89
C ALA A 134 -3.05 -26.37 0.72
N ASP A 135 -3.56 -26.55 -0.50
CA ASP A 135 -4.97 -26.43 -0.79
C ASP A 135 -5.72 -27.30 0.22
N ASN A 136 -6.42 -26.65 1.16
CA ASN A 136 -7.32 -27.38 2.04
C ASN A 136 -8.52 -27.78 1.18
N GLU A 137 -8.41 -28.94 0.53
CA GLU A 137 -9.55 -29.72 0.07
C GLU A 137 -10.46 -29.98 1.28
N ALA A 138 -11.68 -29.46 1.20
CA ALA A 138 -12.83 -29.89 1.97
C ALA A 138 -14.09 -29.72 1.11
#